data_AF-A0A1G3JBY1-F1
#
_entry.id   AF-A0A1G3JBY1-F1
#
_cell.length_a   1.000
_cell.length_b   1.000
_cell.length_c   1.000
_cell.angle_alpha   90.00
_cell.angle_beta   90.00
_cell.angle_gamma   90.00
#
_symmetry.space_group_name_H-M   'P 1'
#
loop_
_entity.id
_entity.type
_entity.pdbx_description
1 polymer ?
#
loop_
_entity_poly.entity_id
_entity_poly.type
_entity_poly.pdbx_seq_one_letter_code
_entity_poly.pdbx_strand_id
1 'polypeptide(L)'
;MDDRPVFLDILADRYFALSAASSMRFMGLVDEPDRASFDPEPEIAGLFELYDGPNDVAPTTICVPQLDVMPRRAGFSITSLSILSAHASAWLMLRTLPLHKMLRHVSRTSAHRYKDGDIAQCAAAFRASDAIVARTDRCLLKAIAMSLYLRRSGFRAQMVFGVTLDPFRAHCWLQSDTLLLNESYDIARNFTPILVVR
;
A
#
# COMPACT_ATOMS: atom_id res chain seq x y z
N MET A 1 -1.97 -24.08 1.51
CA MET A 1 -1.76 -22.71 2.00
C MET A 1 -2.72 -22.55 3.15
N ASP A 2 -2.24 -22.24 4.35
CA ASP A 2 -3.14 -21.98 5.47
C ASP A 2 -3.98 -20.75 5.13
N ASP A 3 -5.28 -20.98 4.97
CA ASP A 3 -6.26 -20.02 4.49
C ASP A 3 -6.68 -19.07 5.63
N ARG A 4 -5.68 -18.45 6.26
CA ARG A 4 -5.88 -17.58 7.41
C ARG A 4 -6.13 -16.15 6.93
N PRO A 5 -7.36 -15.61 7.11
CA PRO A 5 -7.64 -14.24 6.72
C PRO A 5 -6.86 -13.27 7.61
N VAL A 6 -6.27 -12.26 6.97
CA VAL A 6 -5.58 -11.15 7.63
C VAL A 6 -6.30 -9.86 7.28
N PHE A 7 -6.49 -9.04 8.30
CA PHE A 7 -7.21 -7.79 8.21
C PHE A 7 -6.28 -6.63 8.50
N LEU A 8 -6.44 -5.56 7.73
CA LEU A 8 -5.84 -4.26 8.00
C LEU A 8 -6.93 -3.31 8.50
N ASP A 9 -6.92 -3.02 9.79
CA ASP A 9 -7.77 -1.99 10.38
C ASP A 9 -7.16 -0.61 10.11
N ILE A 10 -7.67 0.05 9.07
CA ILE A 10 -7.20 1.36 8.61
C ILE A 10 -7.48 2.45 9.66
N LEU A 11 -8.52 2.29 10.46
CA LEU A 11 -8.93 3.29 11.45
C LEU A 11 -8.06 3.18 12.72
N ALA A 12 -7.83 1.96 13.20
CA ALA A 12 -6.99 1.69 14.36
C ALA A 12 -5.50 1.46 14.05
N ASP A 13 -5.09 1.55 12.78
CA ASP A 13 -3.70 1.44 12.31
C ASP A 13 -3.01 0.14 12.77
N ARG A 14 -3.70 -0.99 12.59
CA ARG A 14 -3.18 -2.31 13.02
C ARG A 14 -3.55 -3.43 12.06
N TYR A 15 -2.66 -4.41 11.98
CA TYR A 15 -2.95 -5.70 11.39
C TYR A 15 -3.43 -6.66 12.47
N PHE A 16 -4.41 -7.48 12.15
CA PHE A 16 -4.84 -8.57 13.03
C PHE A 16 -5.29 -9.77 12.20
N ALA A 17 -5.28 -10.92 12.84
CA ALA A 17 -5.85 -12.15 12.29
C ALA A 17 -6.85 -12.69 13.31
N LEU A 18 -7.89 -13.33 12.81
CA LEU A 18 -8.91 -13.93 13.67
C LEU A 18 -8.37 -15.21 14.34
N SER A 19 -9.07 -15.66 15.38
CA SER A 19 -8.92 -17.01 15.91
C SER A 19 -9.29 -18.06 14.84
N ALA A 20 -8.90 -19.31 15.03
CA ALA A 20 -9.17 -20.37 14.04
C ALA A 20 -10.68 -20.57 13.81
N ALA A 21 -11.49 -20.54 14.88
CA ALA A 21 -12.94 -20.66 14.80
C ALA A 21 -13.58 -19.47 14.05
N SER A 22 -13.21 -18.24 14.43
CA SER A 22 -13.67 -17.01 13.77
C SER A 22 -13.24 -16.95 12.30
N SER A 23 -12.04 -17.43 11.96
CA SER A 23 -11.55 -17.51 10.57
C SER A 23 -12.41 -18.45 9.72
N MET A 24 -12.72 -19.65 10.22
CA MET A 24 -13.55 -20.63 9.51
C MET A 24 -14.96 -20.08 9.22
N ARG A 25 -15.56 -19.39 10.19
CA ARG A 25 -16.88 -18.75 10.00
C ARG A 25 -16.83 -17.60 9.01
N PHE A 26 -15.79 -16.77 9.08
CA PHE A 26 -15.58 -15.68 8.12
C PHE A 26 -15.43 -16.21 6.69
N MET A 27 -14.63 -17.26 6.48
CA MET A 27 -14.47 -17.88 5.16
C MET A 27 -15.78 -18.48 4.65
N GLY A 28 -16.57 -19.12 5.52
CA GLY A 28 -17.91 -19.59 5.17
C GLY A 28 -18.86 -18.47 4.69
N LEU A 29 -18.77 -17.27 5.28
CA LEU A 29 -19.53 -16.10 4.83
C LEU A 29 -19.06 -15.58 3.47
N VAL A 30 -17.75 -15.65 3.19
CA VAL A 30 -17.19 -15.25 1.89
C VAL A 30 -17.64 -16.20 0.79
N ASP A 31 -17.68 -17.50 1.06
CA ASP A 31 -18.12 -18.53 0.11
C ASP A 31 -19.63 -18.51 -0.13
N GLU A 32 -20.42 -18.38 0.94
CA GLU A 32 -21.88 -18.33 0.90
C GLU A 32 -22.38 -17.12 1.70
N PRO A 33 -22.57 -15.95 1.05
CA PRO A 33 -23.00 -14.73 1.72
C PRO A 33 -24.49 -14.76 2.09
N ASP A 34 -24.91 -15.66 2.98
CA ASP A 34 -26.22 -15.63 3.61
C ASP A 34 -26.21 -14.66 4.81
N ARG A 35 -26.68 -13.44 4.55
CA ARG A 35 -26.78 -12.35 5.53
C ARG A 35 -27.71 -12.70 6.71
N ALA A 36 -28.66 -13.63 6.54
CA ALA A 36 -29.68 -13.92 7.56
C ALA A 36 -29.18 -14.85 8.68
N SER A 37 -28.08 -15.58 8.46
CA SER A 37 -27.50 -16.52 9.44
C SER A 37 -26.23 -16.01 10.13
N PHE A 38 -25.74 -14.81 9.78
CA PHE A 38 -24.52 -14.29 10.37
C PHE A 38 -24.78 -13.68 11.76
N ASP A 39 -24.58 -14.50 12.80
CA ASP A 39 -24.47 -14.05 14.19
C ASP A 39 -22.98 -13.82 14.53
N PRO A 40 -22.48 -12.57 14.50
CA PRO A 40 -21.09 -12.29 14.78
C PRO A 40 -20.78 -12.64 16.24
N GLU A 41 -19.84 -13.56 16.45
CA GLU A 41 -19.26 -13.78 17.78
C GLU A 41 -18.74 -12.46 18.36
N PRO A 42 -18.66 -12.33 19.71
CA PRO A 42 -18.17 -11.11 20.36
C PRO A 42 -16.79 -10.65 19.86
N GLU A 43 -15.95 -11.58 19.39
CA GLU A 43 -14.61 -11.29 18.84
C GLU A 43 -14.66 -10.56 17.48
N ILE A 44 -15.72 -10.80 16.69
CA ILE A 44 -15.98 -10.18 15.39
C ILE A 44 -16.95 -9.00 15.55
N ALA A 45 -17.79 -9.01 16.58
CA ALA A 45 -18.75 -7.96 16.90
C ALA A 45 -18.04 -6.62 17.16
N GLY A 46 -18.30 -5.63 16.30
CA GLY A 46 -17.67 -4.31 16.37
C GLY A 46 -16.38 -4.16 15.56
N LEU A 47 -15.84 -5.23 14.98
CA LEU A 47 -14.78 -5.15 13.96
C LEU A 47 -15.34 -4.98 12.54
N PHE A 48 -16.54 -5.51 12.32
CA PHE A 48 -17.24 -5.44 11.04
C PHE A 48 -18.57 -4.72 11.24
N GLU A 49 -18.87 -3.78 10.34
CA GLU A 49 -20.16 -3.14 10.24
C GLU A 49 -20.90 -3.74 9.05
N LEU A 50 -22.18 -4.06 9.22
CA LEU A 50 -23.01 -4.48 8.10
C LEU A 50 -23.16 -3.32 7.13
N TYR A 51 -22.66 -3.51 5.91
CA TYR A 51 -22.75 -2.52 4.86
C TYR A 51 -23.82 -2.93 3.85
N ASP A 52 -24.89 -2.16 3.75
CA ASP A 52 -25.90 -2.31 2.69
C ASP A 52 -25.42 -1.66 1.39
N GLY A 53 -24.54 -2.36 0.69
CA GLY A 53 -24.11 -2.06 -0.67
C GLY A 53 -23.91 -3.33 -1.50
N PRO A 54 -23.41 -3.20 -2.75
CA PRO A 54 -23.12 -4.36 -3.58
C PRO A 54 -22.16 -5.31 -2.86
N ASN A 55 -22.54 -6.59 -2.79
CA ASN A 55 -21.89 -7.66 -2.02
C ASN A 55 -20.59 -8.21 -2.66
N ASP A 56 -19.89 -7.44 -3.49
CA ASP A 56 -18.66 -7.92 -4.14
C ASP A 56 -17.46 -7.80 -3.18
N VAL A 57 -17.43 -8.67 -2.16
CA VAL A 57 -16.23 -8.90 -1.35
C VAL A 57 -15.30 -9.77 -2.18
N ALA A 58 -14.60 -9.16 -3.13
CA ALA A 58 -13.55 -9.82 -3.89
C ALA A 58 -12.17 -9.57 -3.25
N PRO A 59 -11.25 -10.55 -3.31
CA PRO A 59 -9.86 -10.31 -2.95
C PRO A 59 -9.30 -9.10 -3.70
N THR A 60 -8.47 -8.30 -3.03
CA THR A 60 -7.77 -7.21 -3.71
C THR A 60 -6.76 -7.81 -4.68
N THR A 61 -7.12 -7.87 -5.96
CA THR A 61 -6.21 -8.33 -7.01
C THR A 61 -5.52 -7.17 -7.69
N ILE A 62 -4.20 -7.23 -7.77
CA ILE A 62 -3.39 -6.34 -8.59
C ILE A 62 -2.23 -7.14 -9.18
N CYS A 63 -1.99 -6.96 -10.47
CA CYS A 63 -0.82 -7.54 -11.11
C CYS A 63 0.43 -6.84 -10.58
N VAL A 64 1.35 -7.59 -9.98
CA VAL A 64 2.67 -7.07 -9.59
C VAL A 64 3.55 -7.07 -10.84
N PRO A 65 3.99 -5.91 -11.34
CA PRO A 65 4.79 -5.85 -12.54
C PRO A 65 6.15 -6.55 -12.36
N GLN A 66 6.59 -7.26 -13.40
CA GLN A 66 7.90 -7.95 -13.39
C GLN A 66 9.08 -6.99 -13.60
N LEU A 67 8.81 -5.80 -14.14
CA LEU A 67 9.81 -4.77 -14.35
C LEU A 67 9.86 -3.87 -13.12
N ASP A 68 11.06 -3.52 -12.68
CA ASP A 68 11.29 -2.54 -11.64
C ASP A 68 12.32 -1.47 -12.03
N VAL A 69 12.18 -0.28 -11.45
CA VAL A 69 13.03 0.86 -11.77
C VAL A 69 14.41 0.69 -11.15
N MET A 70 15.46 0.51 -11.94
CA MET A 70 16.82 0.51 -11.40
C MET A 70 17.23 1.91 -10.92
N PRO A 71 17.90 2.03 -9.74
CA PRO A 71 18.47 3.31 -9.32
C PRO A 71 19.53 3.75 -10.33
N ARG A 72 19.39 4.96 -10.86
CA ARG A 72 20.38 5.54 -11.79
C ARG A 72 21.20 6.58 -11.04
N ARG A 73 22.54 6.50 -11.11
CA ARG A 73 23.43 7.50 -10.48
C ARG A 73 23.00 8.90 -10.91
N ALA A 74 22.51 9.69 -9.96
CA ALA A 74 22.10 11.07 -10.17
C ALA A 74 23.20 12.01 -9.64
N GLY A 75 23.54 13.04 -10.41
CA GLY A 75 24.30 14.18 -9.89
C GLY A 75 23.42 15.05 -8.99
N PHE A 76 24.03 15.88 -8.14
CA PHE A 76 23.30 16.86 -7.32
C PHE A 76 22.56 17.87 -8.23
N SER A 77 21.25 18.01 -8.03
CA SER A 77 20.36 18.86 -8.86
C SER A 77 19.17 19.37 -8.03
N ILE A 78 18.36 20.29 -8.57
CA ILE A 78 17.07 20.77 -7.98
C ILE A 78 16.15 19.59 -7.62
N THR A 79 16.22 18.49 -8.38
CA THR A 79 15.53 17.23 -8.08
C THR A 79 15.79 16.76 -6.65
N SER A 80 17.02 16.92 -6.14
CA SER A 80 17.39 16.52 -4.78
C SER A 80 16.62 17.29 -3.69
N LEU A 81 16.35 18.59 -3.88
CA LEU A 81 15.59 19.38 -2.90
C LEU A 81 14.12 18.95 -2.86
N SER A 82 13.52 18.70 -4.02
CA SER A 82 12.14 18.22 -4.10
C SER A 82 11.98 16.85 -3.44
N ILE A 83 12.96 15.96 -3.61
CA ILE A 83 12.96 14.64 -2.96
C ILE A 83 13.14 14.76 -1.45
N LEU A 84 14.04 15.63 -0.97
CA LEU A 84 14.22 15.88 0.47
C LEU A 84 12.93 16.43 1.10
N SER A 85 12.28 17.38 0.45
CA SER A 85 10.99 17.93 0.91
C SER A 85 9.89 16.86 0.98
N ALA A 86 9.91 15.89 0.06
CA ALA A 86 8.96 14.79 0.04
C ALA A 86 9.20 13.81 1.20
N HIS A 87 10.46 13.51 1.53
CA HIS A 87 10.81 12.73 2.72
C HIS A 87 10.40 13.44 4.02
N ALA A 88 10.70 14.73 4.14
CA ALA A 88 10.30 15.52 5.32
C ALA A 88 8.77 15.55 5.48
N SER A 89 8.04 15.73 4.38
CA SER A 89 6.57 15.69 4.37
C SER A 89 6.05 14.32 4.81
N ALA A 90 6.56 13.23 4.23
CA ALA A 90 6.15 11.87 4.55
C ALA A 90 6.43 11.52 6.02
N TRP A 91 7.60 11.90 6.52
CA TRP A 91 7.97 11.72 7.91
C TRP A 91 7.04 12.47 8.86
N LEU A 92 6.72 13.73 8.54
CA LEU A 92 5.80 14.55 9.34
C LEU A 92 4.40 13.93 9.33
N MET A 93 3.90 13.50 8.18
CA MET A 93 2.61 12.83 8.04
C MET A 93 2.54 11.57 8.91
N LEU A 94 3.54 10.69 8.83
CA LEU A 94 3.57 9.46 9.63
C LEU A 94 3.70 9.73 11.14
N ARG A 95 4.26 10.88 11.53
CA ARG A 95 4.36 11.26 12.94
C ARG A 95 3.13 11.93 13.51
N THR A 96 2.25 12.48 12.67
CA THR A 96 1.17 13.37 13.12
C THR A 96 -0.21 12.94 12.67
N LEU A 97 -0.30 12.08 11.65
CA LEU A 97 -1.56 11.64 11.07
C LEU A 97 -1.77 10.13 11.26
N PRO A 98 -2.99 9.70 11.60
CA PRO A 98 -3.35 8.29 11.54
C PRO A 98 -3.41 7.81 10.08
N LEU A 99 -3.23 6.51 9.87
CA LEU A 99 -3.14 5.87 8.54
C LEU A 99 -4.30 6.26 7.62
N HIS A 100 -5.56 6.23 8.09
CA HIS A 100 -6.71 6.61 7.28
C HIS A 100 -6.63 8.04 6.69
N LYS A 101 -6.14 9.03 7.46
CA LYS A 101 -6.00 10.42 6.96
C LYS A 101 -4.87 10.51 5.95
N MET A 102 -3.79 9.77 6.16
CA MET A 102 -2.67 9.67 5.24
C MET A 102 -3.10 9.01 3.92
N LEU A 103 -3.81 7.88 3.97
CA LEU A 103 -4.34 7.19 2.80
C LEU A 103 -5.29 8.10 2.01
N ARG A 104 -6.15 8.85 2.70
CA ARG A 104 -7.00 9.87 2.08
C ARG A 104 -6.18 10.99 1.42
N HIS A 105 -5.06 11.39 2.02
CA HIS A 105 -4.20 12.42 1.43
C HIS A 105 -3.49 11.92 0.16
N VAL A 106 -3.06 10.65 0.15
CA VAL A 106 -2.38 10.00 -0.97
C VAL A 106 -3.36 9.69 -2.11
N SER A 107 -4.57 9.20 -1.79
CA SER A 107 -5.63 8.86 -2.75
C SER A 107 -6.34 10.05 -3.38
N ARG A 108 -6.12 11.28 -2.88
CA ARG A 108 -6.70 12.47 -3.51
C ARG A 108 -6.12 12.63 -4.91
N THR A 109 -6.88 12.16 -5.89
CA THR A 109 -6.61 12.36 -7.31
C THR A 109 -6.61 13.86 -7.57
N SER A 110 -5.43 14.44 -7.73
CA SER A 110 -5.34 15.77 -8.30
C SER A 110 -5.87 15.65 -9.72
N ALA A 111 -6.80 16.52 -10.12
CA ALA A 111 -7.29 16.66 -11.49
C ALA A 111 -6.20 17.17 -12.47
N HIS A 112 -4.93 16.88 -12.17
CA HIS A 112 -3.82 17.14 -13.06
C HIS A 112 -3.88 16.18 -14.23
N ARG A 113 -3.79 16.75 -15.43
CA ARG A 113 -3.39 16.02 -16.62
C ARG A 113 -2.05 15.37 -16.30
N TYR A 114 -2.06 14.06 -16.10
CA TYR A 114 -0.85 13.28 -15.99
C TYR A 114 -0.06 13.47 -17.28
N LYS A 115 1.25 13.69 -17.15
CA LYS A 115 2.11 13.86 -18.32
C LYS A 115 2.41 12.49 -18.93
N ASP A 116 2.40 12.41 -20.25
CA ASP A 116 3.16 11.39 -20.99
C ASP A 116 4.64 11.72 -20.79
N GLY A 117 5.20 11.26 -19.68
CA GLY A 117 6.58 11.47 -19.30
C GLY A 117 7.15 10.19 -18.71
N ASP A 118 8.48 10.15 -18.60
CA ASP A 118 9.17 8.97 -18.10
C ASP A 118 9.09 8.90 -16.57
N ILE A 119 8.02 8.27 -16.06
CA ILE A 119 7.87 7.98 -14.63
C ILE A 119 9.07 7.17 -14.08
N ALA A 120 9.68 6.32 -14.92
CA ALA A 120 10.84 5.53 -14.54
C ALA A 120 12.05 6.42 -14.27
N GLN A 121 12.26 7.48 -15.07
CA GLN A 121 13.32 8.46 -14.82
C GLN A 121 13.12 9.20 -13.48
N CYS A 122 11.90 9.64 -13.18
CA CYS A 122 11.59 10.27 -11.89
C CYS A 122 11.79 9.31 -10.72
N ALA A 123 11.26 8.10 -10.82
CA ALA A 123 11.44 7.06 -9.80
C ALA A 123 12.92 6.70 -9.61
N ALA A 124 13.71 6.62 -10.69
CA ALA A 124 15.15 6.31 -10.62
C ALA A 124 15.93 7.42 -9.91
N ALA A 125 15.60 8.69 -10.19
CA ALA A 125 16.20 9.84 -9.50
C ALA A 125 15.85 9.84 -8.01
N PHE A 126 14.61 9.49 -7.66
CA PHE A 126 14.21 9.33 -6.26
C PHE A 126 14.98 8.18 -5.58
N ARG A 127 15.01 6.99 -6.18
CA ARG A 127 15.71 5.82 -5.63
C ARG A 127 17.21 6.08 -5.44
N ALA A 128 17.84 6.86 -6.30
CA ALA A 128 19.24 7.25 -6.16
C ALA A 128 19.52 8.08 -4.91
N SER A 129 18.57 8.91 -4.48
CA SER A 129 18.69 9.72 -3.26
C SER A 129 18.35 8.94 -1.99
N ASP A 130 17.62 7.83 -2.12
CA ASP A 130 17.12 7.02 -1.01
C ASP A 130 18.22 6.15 -0.35
N ALA A 131 19.40 6.05 -0.99
CA ALA A 131 20.61 5.49 -0.40
C ALA A 131 21.04 6.24 0.88
N ILE A 132 20.62 7.51 1.03
CA ILE A 132 20.92 8.36 2.20
C ILE A 132 20.02 8.02 3.40
N VAL A 133 18.85 7.39 3.18
CA VAL A 133 17.81 7.17 4.20
C VAL A 133 17.77 5.70 4.68
N ALA A 134 18.80 4.91 4.35
CA ALA A 134 18.84 3.45 4.46
C ALA A 134 18.52 2.89 5.86
N ARG A 135 17.26 2.50 6.08
CA ARG A 135 16.85 1.39 6.95
C ARG A 135 15.70 0.63 6.29
N THR A 136 15.77 -0.69 6.34
CA THR A 136 14.79 -1.65 5.76
C THR A 136 13.40 -1.54 6.41
N ASP A 137 13.26 -0.84 7.54
CA ASP A 137 12.03 -0.66 8.31
C ASP A 137 11.19 0.57 7.90
N ARG A 138 11.53 1.25 6.80
CA ARG A 138 10.86 2.51 6.37
C ARG A 138 10.09 2.40 5.05
N CYS A 139 9.66 1.20 4.64
CA CYS A 139 8.95 0.99 3.37
C CYS A 139 7.76 1.93 3.18
N LEU A 140 6.91 2.08 4.21
CA LEU A 140 5.76 2.99 4.18
C LEU A 140 6.19 4.45 4.00
N LEU A 141 7.21 4.91 4.74
CA LEU A 141 7.73 6.27 4.62
C LEU A 141 8.24 6.54 3.20
N LYS A 142 9.01 5.60 2.63
CA LYS A 142 9.57 5.69 1.28
C LYS A 142 8.47 5.70 0.22
N ALA A 143 7.46 4.84 0.36
CA ALA A 143 6.32 4.80 -0.55
C ALA A 143 5.52 6.12 -0.51
N ILE A 144 5.30 6.70 0.68
CA ILE A 144 4.63 8.01 0.80
C ILE A 144 5.50 9.11 0.19
N ALA A 145 6.79 9.17 0.53
CA ALA A 145 7.69 10.19 0.03
C ALA A 145 7.78 10.14 -1.50
N MET A 146 7.94 8.96 -2.09
CA MET A 146 7.94 8.81 -3.54
C MET A 146 6.57 9.19 -4.13
N SER A 147 5.45 8.82 -3.49
CA SER A 147 4.11 9.17 -3.98
C SER A 147 3.92 10.68 -4.03
N LEU A 148 4.30 11.40 -2.97
CA LEU A 148 4.26 12.85 -2.91
C LEU A 148 5.17 13.49 -3.97
N TYR A 149 6.36 12.93 -4.19
CA TYR A 149 7.29 13.39 -5.22
C TYR A 149 6.73 13.20 -6.64
N LEU A 150 6.25 12.00 -6.96
CA LEU A 150 5.67 11.66 -8.26
C LEU A 150 4.42 12.50 -8.56
N ARG A 151 3.56 12.72 -7.56
CA ARG A 151 2.38 13.60 -7.69
C ARG A 151 2.76 15.04 -8.02
N ARG A 152 3.79 15.60 -7.36
CA ARG A 152 4.32 16.94 -7.68
C ARG A 152 4.92 17.02 -9.08
N SER A 153 5.49 15.91 -9.55
CA SER A 153 6.01 15.77 -10.92
C SER A 153 4.92 15.50 -11.98
N GLY A 154 3.66 15.33 -11.56
CA GLY A 154 2.52 15.09 -12.46
C GLY A 154 2.36 13.64 -12.91
N PHE A 155 2.83 12.67 -12.11
CA PHE A 155 2.68 11.24 -12.37
C PHE A 155 1.71 10.57 -11.40
N ARG A 156 1.02 9.54 -11.88
CA ARG A 156 0.18 8.65 -11.08
C ARG A 156 0.97 7.42 -10.68
N ALA A 157 0.80 6.99 -9.43
CA ALA A 157 1.27 5.71 -8.95
C ALA A 157 0.21 5.12 -8.02
N GLN A 158 0.13 3.79 -8.00
CA GLN A 158 -0.71 3.01 -7.12
C GLN A 158 0.15 2.59 -5.93
N MET A 159 -0.32 2.84 -4.72
CA MET A 159 0.29 2.36 -3.49
C MET A 159 -0.35 1.03 -3.11
N VAL A 160 0.46 0.00 -2.96
CA VAL A 160 0.01 -1.36 -2.67
C VAL A 160 0.53 -1.77 -1.30
N PHE A 161 -0.35 -2.32 -0.48
CA PHE A 161 -0.02 -2.95 0.79
C PHE A 161 -0.19 -4.45 0.63
N GLY A 162 0.80 -5.21 1.08
CA GLY A 162 0.76 -6.66 1.04
C GLY A 162 1.32 -7.30 2.29
N VAL A 163 1.00 -8.57 2.50
CA VAL A 163 1.39 -9.34 3.68
C VAL A 163 1.98 -10.70 3.31
N THR A 164 2.86 -11.21 4.17
CA THR A 164 3.22 -12.64 4.29
C THR A 164 2.73 -13.17 5.62
N LEU A 165 2.47 -14.48 5.73
CA LEU A 165 1.94 -15.08 6.97
C LEU A 165 3.00 -15.83 7.79
N ASP A 166 4.02 -16.41 7.16
CA ASP A 166 5.04 -17.20 7.84
C ASP A 166 6.48 -16.83 7.38
N PRO A 167 7.22 -16.01 8.13
CA PRO A 167 6.74 -15.20 9.27
C PRO A 167 5.79 -14.07 8.80
N PHE A 168 4.97 -13.56 9.72
CA PHE A 168 4.11 -12.41 9.42
C PHE A 168 4.96 -11.17 9.10
N ARG A 169 4.73 -10.58 7.91
CA ARG A 169 5.35 -9.31 7.52
C ARG A 169 4.35 -8.49 6.74
N ALA A 170 4.24 -7.20 7.09
CA ALA A 170 3.54 -6.21 6.28
C ALA A 170 4.55 -5.43 5.44
N HIS A 171 4.17 -5.10 4.21
CA HIS A 171 4.99 -4.31 3.30
C HIS A 171 4.14 -3.39 2.45
N CYS A 172 4.76 -2.30 1.97
CA CYS A 172 4.11 -1.29 1.16
C CYS A 172 5.06 -0.85 0.05
N TRP A 173 4.56 -0.83 -1.19
CA TRP A 173 5.30 -0.38 -2.36
C TRP A 173 4.45 0.51 -3.28
N LEU A 174 5.10 1.16 -4.23
CA LEU A 174 4.48 1.89 -5.33
C LEU A 174 4.69 1.17 -6.65
N GLN A 175 3.66 1.16 -7.48
CA GLN A 175 3.73 0.69 -8.86
C GLN A 175 2.93 1.58 -9.80
N SER A 176 3.31 1.63 -11.08
CA SER A 176 2.40 1.95 -12.16
C SER A 176 1.74 0.65 -12.68
N ASP A 177 0.96 0.74 -13.75
CA ASP A 177 0.34 -0.43 -14.35
C ASP A 177 1.37 -1.43 -14.91
N THR A 178 2.60 -0.99 -15.21
CA THR A 178 3.62 -1.79 -15.88
C THR A 178 4.97 -1.85 -15.17
N LEU A 179 5.14 -1.12 -14.05
CA LEU A 179 6.46 -0.93 -13.45
C LEU A 179 6.40 -0.78 -11.92
N LEU A 180 7.24 -1.52 -11.20
CA LEU A 180 7.51 -1.28 -9.79
C LEU A 180 8.45 -0.08 -9.63
N LEU A 181 8.06 0.88 -8.79
CA LEU A 181 8.72 2.18 -8.73
C LEU A 181 9.75 2.29 -7.60
N ASN A 182 9.48 1.69 -6.44
CA ASN A 182 10.37 1.76 -5.27
C ASN A 182 10.77 0.38 -4.71
N GLU A 183 10.32 -0.71 -5.31
CA GLU A 183 10.59 -2.07 -4.85
C GLU A 183 11.00 -2.96 -6.02
N SER A 184 11.74 -4.04 -5.74
CA SER A 184 12.04 -5.06 -6.75
C SER A 184 10.91 -6.08 -6.89
N TYR A 185 10.80 -6.66 -8.09
CA TYR A 185 9.86 -7.75 -8.32
C TYR A 185 10.10 -8.93 -7.38
N ASP A 186 11.38 -9.30 -7.16
CA ASP A 186 11.76 -10.41 -6.29
C ASP A 186 11.28 -10.26 -4.85
N ILE A 187 11.14 -9.03 -4.36
CA ILE A 187 10.58 -8.75 -3.03
C ILE A 187 9.06 -8.68 -3.09
N ALA A 188 8.51 -7.86 -4.00
CA ALA A 188 7.07 -7.59 -4.07
C ALA A 188 6.25 -8.86 -4.35
N ARG A 189 6.74 -9.77 -5.19
CA ARG A 189 6.06 -11.04 -5.53
C ARG A 189 5.83 -11.98 -4.34
N ASN A 190 6.57 -11.78 -3.25
CA ASN A 190 6.45 -12.63 -2.06
C ASN A 190 5.30 -12.19 -1.15
N PHE A 191 4.68 -11.03 -1.40
CA PHE A 191 3.58 -10.50 -0.59
C PHE A 191 2.24 -10.68 -1.32
N THR A 192 1.21 -11.06 -0.58
CA THR A 192 -0.17 -11.05 -1.07
C THR A 192 -0.75 -9.65 -0.91
N PRO A 193 -1.16 -8.96 -1.99
CA PRO A 193 -1.80 -7.64 -1.89
C PRO A 193 -3.13 -7.72 -1.12
N ILE A 194 -3.35 -6.78 -0.21
CA ILE A 194 -4.59 -6.69 0.59
C ILE A 194 -5.26 -5.31 0.50
N LEU A 195 -4.55 -4.29 0.02
CA LEU A 195 -5.08 -2.94 -0.18
C LEU A 195 -4.31 -2.22 -1.30
N VAL A 196 -5.05 -1.59 -2.22
CA VAL A 196 -4.51 -0.74 -3.27
C VAL A 196 -5.13 0.65 -3.18
N VAL A 197 -4.28 1.67 -3.13
CA VAL A 197 -4.66 3.08 -3.00
C VAL A 197 -4.22 3.79 -4.27
N ARG A 198 -5.16 4.40 -5.00
CA ARG A 198 -4.96 4.93 -6.35
C ARG A 198 -5.14 6.43 -6.48
#